data_AF-A0A958JR20-F1
#
_entry.id   AF-A0A958JR20-F1
#
_cell.length_a   1.000
_cell.length_b   1.000
_cell.length_c   1.000
_cell.angle_alpha   90.00
_cell.angle_beta   90.00
_cell.angle_gamma   90.00
#
_symmetry.space_group_name_H-M   'P 1'
#
loop_
_entity.id
_entity.type
_entity.pdbx_description
1 polymer ?
#
loop_
_entity_poly.entity_id
_entity_poly.type
_entity_poly.pdbx_seq_one_letter_code
_entity_poly.pdbx_strand_id
1 'polypeptide(L)' 'MGDRILVTGGAGFIGGNFVHHMVNKYPDYQIVNLDLLTYAGNLETLKPVEDKPNYKFVKGDIADE' A
#
# COMPACT_ATOMS: atom_id res chain seq x y z
N MET A 1 15.72 5.96 -12.03
CA MET A 1 15.55 6.14 -10.57
C MET A 1 14.07 6.44 -10.38
N GLY A 2 13.28 5.46 -9.93
CA GLY A 2 11.84 5.63 -9.80
C GLY A 2 11.47 6.33 -8.51
N ASP A 3 10.27 6.89 -8.47
CA ASP A 3 9.77 7.63 -7.30
C ASP A 3 9.43 6.66 -6.16
N ARG A 4 9.46 7.18 -4.93
CA ARG A 4 8.95 6.47 -3.75
C ARG A 4 7.66 7.13 -3.29
N ILE A 5 6.59 6.35 -3.21
CA ILE A 5 5.24 6.82 -2.90
C ILE A 5 4.79 6.18 -1.59
N LEU A 6 4.39 7.02 -0.64
CA LEU A 6 3.69 6.62 0.57
C LEU A 6 2.19 6.66 0.33
N VAL A 7 1.50 5.55 0.57
CA VAL A 7 0.04 5.44 0.51
C VAL A 7 -0.46 5.21 1.92
N THR A 8 -1.24 6.14 2.46
CA THR A 8 -1.90 5.98 3.76
C THR A 8 -3.31 5.42 3.57
N GLY A 9 -3.72 4.44 4.38
CA GLY A 9 -5.05 3.83 4.24
C GLY A 9 -5.15 2.88 3.02
N GLY A 10 -4.03 2.34 2.56
CA GLY A 10 -3.97 1.52 1.35
C GLY A 10 -4.55 0.12 1.50
N ALA A 11 -4.96 -0.32 2.70
CA ALA A 11 -5.69 -1.58 2.90
C ALA A 11 -7.23 -1.41 2.75
N GLY A 12 -7.73 -0.19 2.56
CA GLY A 12 -9.15 0.09 2.30
C GLY A 12 -9.57 -0.11 0.84
N PHE A 13 -10.82 0.21 0.50
CA PHE A 13 -11.35 -0.01 -0.85
C PHE A 13 -10.63 0.80 -1.95
N ILE A 14 -10.63 2.14 -1.84
CA ILE A 14 -9.97 3.01 -2.83
C ILE A 14 -8.45 2.89 -2.72
N GLY A 15 -7.93 2.91 -1.50
CA GLY A 15 -6.50 2.79 -1.23
C GLY A 15 -5.91 1.49 -1.79
N GLY A 16 -6.60 0.36 -1.60
CA GLY A 16 -6.17 -0.93 -2.13
C GLY A 16 -6.13 -0.96 -3.65
N ASN A 17 -7.19 -0.47 -4.32
CA ASN A 17 -7.19 -0.36 -5.77
C ASN A 17 -6.06 0.56 -6.29
N PHE A 18 -5.79 1.66 -5.59
CA PHE A 18 -4.68 2.54 -5.92
C PHE A 18 -3.33 1.82 -5.77
N VAL A 19 -3.10 1.08 -4.68
CA VAL A 19 -1.90 0.26 -4.50
C VAL A 19 -1.75 -0.74 -5.65
N HIS A 20 -2.80 -1.50 -5.98
CA HIS A 20 -2.78 -2.44 -7.12
C HIS A 20 -2.41 -1.78 -8.43
N HIS A 21 -3.03 -0.63 -8.72
CA HIS A 21 -2.76 0.11 -9.95
C HIS A 21 -1.30 0.56 -10.01
N MET A 22 -0.80 1.17 -8.94
CA MET A 22 0.53 1.77 -8.91
C MET A 22 1.64 0.71 -8.96
N VAL A 23 1.52 -0.35 -8.16
CA VAL A 23 2.49 -1.45 -8.11
C VAL A 23 2.67 -2.11 -9.47
N ASN A 24 1.58 -2.30 -10.22
CA ASN A 24 1.63 -2.97 -11.52
C ASN A 24 1.97 -2.03 -12.68
N LYS A 25 1.50 -0.77 -12.65
CA LYS A 25 1.73 0.19 -13.74
C LYS A 25 3.12 0.80 -13.72
N TYR A 26 3.70 0.97 -12.54
CA TYR A 26 5.01 1.60 -12.36
C TYR A 26 5.98 0.64 -11.63
N PRO A 27 6.54 -0.34 -12.36
CA PRO A 27 7.42 -1.35 -11.74
C PRO A 27 8.70 -0.76 -11.14
N ASP A 28 9.14 0.40 -11.63
CA ASP A 28 10.33 1.11 -11.12
C ASP A 28 10.04 1.93 -9.85
N TYR A 29 8.76 2.15 -9.49
CA TYR A 29 8.36 2.92 -8.32
C TYR A 29 8.29 2.05 -7.08
N GLN A 30 8.67 2.60 -5.93
CA GLN A 30 8.54 1.93 -4.64
C GLN A 30 7.27 2.40 -3.94
N ILE A 31 6.31 1.49 -3.75
CA ILE A 31 5.02 1.75 -3.11
C ILE A 31 5.06 1.26 -1.66
N VAL A 32 5.01 2.19 -0.72
CA VAL A 32 4.93 1.90 0.72
C VAL A 32 3.51 2.18 1.18
N ASN A 33 2.80 1.16 1.63
CA ASN A 33 1.46 1.28 2.18
C ASN A 33 1.50 1.29 3.71
N LEU A 34 1.12 2.42 4.32
CA LEU A 34 0.93 2.59 5.75
C LEU A 34 -0.56 2.50 6.08
N ASP A 35 -0.94 1.53 6.90
CA ASP A 35 -2.33 1.36 7.31
C ASP A 35 -2.44 0.90 8.77
N LEU A 36 -3.36 1.50 9.52
CA LEU A 36 -3.63 1.13 10.91
C LEU A 36 -4.46 -0.17 11.02
N LEU A 37 -5.06 -0.62 9.92
CA LEU A 37 -5.99 -1.75 9.86
C LEU A 37 -7.18 -1.54 10.82
N THR A 38 -7.82 -0.38 10.71
CA THR A 38 -9.09 -0.09 11.39
C THR A 38 -10.24 -0.88 10.73
N TYR A 39 -11.50 -0.59 11.10
CA TYR A 39 -12.67 -1.38 10.66
C TYR A 39 -12.78 -1.57 9.13
N ALA A 40 -12.28 -0.62 8.33
CA ALA A 40 -12.37 -0.63 6.87
C ALA A 40 -11.13 -1.22 6.18
N GLY A 41 -10.04 -1.47 6.92
CA GLY A 41 -8.80 -2.01 6.38
C GLY A 41 -8.84 -3.53 6.31
N ASN A 42 -8.48 -4.12 5.16
CA ASN A 42 -8.45 -5.56 4.96
C ASN A 42 -7.17 -6.01 4.22
N LEU A 43 -6.35 -6.84 4.86
CA LEU A 43 -5.12 -7.38 4.26
C LEU A 43 -5.40 -8.29 3.05
N GLU A 44 -6.58 -8.92 2.99
CA GLU A 44 -6.99 -9.71 1.81
C GLU A 44 -7.04 -8.85 0.55
N THR A 45 -7.33 -7.55 0.69
CA THR A 45 -7.27 -6.61 -0.43
C THR A 45 -5.87 -6.52 -1.02
N LEU A 46 -4.81 -6.75 -0.25
CA LEU A 46 -3.42 -6.56 -0.66
C LEU A 46 -2.72 -7.85 -1.14
N LYS A 47 -3.29 -9.03 -0.86
CA LYS A 47 -2.71 -10.33 -1.22
C LYS A 47 -2.16 -10.41 -2.65
N PRO A 48 -2.86 -9.92 -3.70
CA PRO A 48 -2.35 -10.03 -5.07
C PRO A 48 -1.02 -9.28 -5.35
N VAL A 49 -0.63 -8.36 -4.47
CA VAL A 49 0.59 -7.55 -4.61
C VAL A 49 1.55 -7.69 -3.43
N GLU A 50 1.25 -8.52 -2.43
CA GLU A 50 2.01 -8.58 -1.18
C GLU A 50 3.48 -9.00 -1.37
N ASP A 51 3.74 -9.88 -2.33
CA ASP A 51 5.09 -10.38 -2.65
C ASP A 51 5.79 -9.58 -3.77
N LYS A 52 5.20 -8.48 -4.23
CA LYS A 52 5.82 -7.67 -5.30
C LYS A 52 7.08 -6.98 -4.75
N PRO A 53 8.22 -7.04 -5.46
CA PRO A 53 9.49 -6.51 -4.97
C PRO A 53 9.50 -4.97 -4.82
N ASN A 54 8.51 -4.29 -5.40
CA ASN A 54 8.33 -2.86 -5.36
C ASN A 54 7.18 -2.41 -4.44
N TYR A 55 6.63 -3.32 -3.64
CA TYR A 55 5.59 -3.07 -2.65
C TYR A 55 6.10 -3.37 -1.24
N LYS A 56 5.70 -2.53 -0.28
CA LYS A 56 5.94 -2.77 1.14
C LYS A 56 4.73 -2.36 1.97
N PHE A 57 4.25 -3.26 2.82
CA PHE A 57 3.25 -2.94 3.82
C PHE A 57 3.91 -2.54 5.15
N VAL A 58 3.34 -1.54 5.82
CA VAL A 58 3.69 -1.10 7.16
C VAL A 58 2.39 -0.93 7.95
N LYS A 59 2.25 -1.67 9.06
CA LYS A 59 1.16 -1.44 10.00
C LYS A 59 1.53 -0.29 10.93
N GLY A 60 0.71 0.75 10.99
CA GLY A 60 0.94 1.90 11.88
C GLY A 60 -0.15 2.96 11.78
N ASP A 61 -0.21 3.86 12.77
CA ASP A 61 -1.07 5.03 12.71
C ASP A 61 -0.35 6.17 11.98
N ILE A 62 -1.09 6.98 11.23
CA ILE A 62 -0.57 8.22 10.66
C ILE A 62 -0.39 9.31 11.74
N ALA A 63 -0.99 9.11 12.92
CA ALA A 63 -0.87 9.99 14.08
C ALA A 63 0.26 9.59 15.05
N ASP A 64 1.01 8.52 14.79
CA ASP A 64 2.16 8.12 15.61
C ASP A 64 3.36 9.08 15.41
N GLU A 65 4.08 9.41 16.50
CA GLU A 65 5.24 10.34 16.54
C GLU A 65 6.59 9.68 16.20
#